data_AF-A0A1X7SGP6-F1
#
_entry.id   AF-A0A1X7SGP6-F1
#
_cell.length_a   1.000
_cell.length_b   1.000
_cell.length_c   1.000
_cell.angle_alpha   90.00
_cell.angle_beta   90.00
_cell.angle_gamma   90.00
#
_symmetry.space_group_name_H-M   'P 1'
#
loop_
_entity.id
_entity.type
_entity.pdbx_description
1 polymer ?
#
loop_
_entity_poly.entity_id
_entity_poly.type
_entity_poly.pdbx_seq_one_letter_code
_entity_poly.pdbx_strand_id
1 'polypeptide(L)'
;MWGGDQPDLPEVHSNEKKKSMCSVVEVCHLPTGEWVQKPTTGDPPLGVKDYAVAVIRNEIFFFGGDCGHLPCYHNSLYSFNVDTFNWKELSPTTSHHGPMMKAAGSSMIAIKVKDEDYLAVIGGFGLSSNNNPPQPGAQYNKDGDYQRCNEVHMYRLKTGEWTSPTVTGDRPPPINGFTLTSITNTTAILFGGYFGDQRWSNDVYVFEFTDTSVVSVLLV
;
A
#
# COMPACT_ATOMS: atom_id res chain seq x y z
N MET A 1 16.24 -2.17 0.05
CA MET A 1 15.40 -1.55 1.08
C MET A 1 15.43 -0.04 0.90
N TRP A 2 14.33 0.63 1.20
CA TRP A 2 14.18 2.07 1.03
C TRP A 2 13.37 2.65 2.20
N GLY A 3 13.58 3.91 2.56
CA GLY A 3 12.81 4.56 3.63
C GLY A 3 13.05 3.93 5.01
N GLY A 4 11.98 3.78 5.78
CA GLY A 4 11.97 3.30 7.16
C GLY A 4 12.20 4.41 8.19
N ASP A 5 12.24 4.00 9.46
CA ASP A 5 12.68 4.85 10.55
C ASP A 5 14.21 4.98 10.50
N GLN A 6 14.70 6.19 10.32
CA GLN A 6 16.12 6.47 10.15
C GLN A 6 16.58 7.49 11.20
N PRO A 7 17.76 7.30 11.81
CA PRO A 7 18.36 8.32 12.65
C PRO A 7 18.49 9.65 11.89
N ASP A 8 18.23 10.77 12.56
CA ASP A 8 18.38 12.13 12.03
C ASP A 8 17.48 12.53 10.85
N LEU A 9 16.54 11.66 10.44
CA LEU A 9 15.56 11.97 9.42
C LEU A 9 14.70 13.15 9.88
N PRO A 10 14.65 14.27 9.14
CA PRO A 10 13.86 15.43 9.57
C PRO A 10 12.37 15.12 9.68
N GLU A 11 11.78 15.42 10.83
CA GLU A 11 10.33 15.38 11.09
C GLU A 11 9.60 16.58 10.46
N VAL A 12 9.78 16.76 9.15
CA VAL A 12 9.08 17.77 8.34
C VAL A 12 8.56 17.15 7.06
N HIS A 13 7.61 17.81 6.39
CA HIS A 13 7.01 17.28 5.16
C HIS A 13 8.05 17.04 4.07
N SER A 14 8.80 18.08 3.73
CA SER A 14 9.89 18.01 2.77
C SER A 14 10.90 19.11 3.06
N ASN A 15 12.18 18.78 2.93
CA ASN A 15 13.30 19.71 2.82
C ASN A 15 14.47 19.01 2.11
N GLU A 16 15.51 19.76 1.76
CA GLU A 16 16.69 19.23 1.06
C GLU A 16 17.37 18.08 1.83
N LYS A 17 17.48 18.19 3.17
CA LYS A 17 18.10 17.15 4.00
C LYS A 17 17.34 15.83 3.91
N LYS A 18 16.02 15.86 4.09
CA LYS A 18 15.14 14.69 4.03
C LYS A 18 15.14 14.09 2.63
N LYS A 19 15.03 14.94 1.59
CA LYS A 19 15.10 14.48 0.19
C LYS A 19 16.41 13.76 -0.10
N SER A 20 17.54 14.32 0.34
CA SER A 20 18.86 13.69 0.22
C SER A 20 18.91 12.31 0.91
N MET A 21 18.43 12.21 2.15
CA MET A 21 18.39 10.95 2.91
C MET A 21 17.48 9.88 2.28
N CYS A 22 16.38 10.29 1.65
CA CYS A 22 15.45 9.37 0.98
C CYS A 22 15.83 9.05 -0.47
N SER A 23 16.87 9.68 -1.03
CA SER A 23 17.31 9.48 -2.43
C SER A 23 18.37 8.38 -2.57
N VAL A 24 18.34 7.38 -1.69
CA VAL A 24 19.22 6.22 -1.70
C VAL A 24 18.45 4.95 -1.39
N VAL A 25 18.95 3.81 -1.88
CA VAL A 25 18.43 2.47 -1.54
C VAL A 25 19.56 1.57 -1.09
N GLU A 26 19.27 0.71 -0.13
CA GLU A 26 20.18 -0.32 0.35
C GLU A 26 19.97 -1.62 -0.44
N VAL A 27 21.02 -2.14 -1.06
CA VAL A 27 20.98 -3.38 -1.85
C VAL A 27 21.77 -4.45 -1.14
N CYS A 28 21.11 -5.57 -0.81
CA CYS A 28 21.76 -6.73 -0.21
C CYS A 28 22.13 -7.76 -1.28
N HIS A 29 23.40 -8.11 -1.36
CA HIS A 29 23.84 -9.26 -2.14
C HIS A 29 23.67 -10.53 -1.30
N LEU A 30 22.55 -11.24 -1.50
CA LEU A 30 22.16 -12.37 -0.66
C LEU A 30 23.23 -13.47 -0.48
N PRO A 31 24.01 -13.87 -1.51
CA PRO A 31 25.03 -14.90 -1.32
C PRO A 31 26.16 -14.50 -0.36
N THR A 32 26.52 -13.21 -0.28
CA THR A 32 27.60 -12.73 0.60
C THR A 32 27.07 -12.03 1.86
N GLY A 33 25.81 -11.63 1.86
CA GLY A 33 25.21 -10.79 2.92
C GLY A 33 25.72 -9.34 2.92
N GLU A 34 26.46 -8.94 1.89
CA GLU A 34 27.00 -7.59 1.78
C GLU A 34 25.92 -6.59 1.39
N TRP A 35 25.94 -5.44 2.06
CA TRP A 35 25.03 -4.32 1.77
C TRP A 35 25.78 -3.21 1.04
N VAL A 36 25.15 -2.69 -0.01
CA VAL A 36 25.67 -1.56 -0.77
C VAL A 36 24.56 -0.52 -0.91
N GLN A 37 24.86 0.71 -0.49
CA GLN A 37 24.00 1.85 -0.72
C GLN A 37 24.16 2.33 -2.17
N LYS A 38 23.03 2.56 -2.85
CA LYS A 38 22.97 3.05 -4.23
C LYS A 38 22.16 4.35 -4.27
N PRO A 39 22.66 5.41 -4.91
CA PRO A 39 21.86 6.61 -5.13
C PRO A 39 20.71 6.30 -6.10
N THR A 40 19.60 7.02 -5.94
CA THR A 40 18.45 6.93 -6.84
C THR A 40 18.27 8.23 -7.64
N THR A 41 17.53 8.13 -8.73
CA THR A 41 17.10 9.27 -9.55
C THR A 41 15.58 9.40 -9.52
N GLY A 42 15.06 10.56 -9.95
CA GLY A 42 13.65 10.90 -9.77
C GLY A 42 13.35 11.36 -8.35
N ASP A 43 12.06 11.60 -8.06
CA ASP A 43 11.61 11.99 -6.73
C ASP A 43 11.03 10.78 -5.99
N PRO A 44 11.63 10.35 -4.87
CA PRO A 44 11.12 9.24 -4.09
C PRO A 44 9.79 9.61 -3.39
N PRO A 45 8.96 8.63 -2.99
CA PRO A 45 7.73 8.87 -2.27
C PRO A 45 7.96 9.63 -0.96
N LEU A 46 6.98 10.43 -0.55
CA LEU A 46 7.01 11.13 0.73
C LEU A 46 6.61 10.24 1.91
N GLY A 47 5.76 9.22 1.69
CA GLY A 47 5.44 8.18 2.66
C GLY A 47 6.63 7.23 2.82
N VAL A 48 7.51 7.54 3.76
CA VAL A 48 8.78 6.84 3.95
C VAL A 48 8.69 5.70 4.94
N LYS A 49 7.61 5.60 5.73
CA LYS A 49 7.38 4.52 6.70
C LYS A 49 6.06 3.81 6.40
N ASP A 50 5.99 2.52 6.76
CA ASP A 50 4.76 1.71 6.77
C ASP A 50 3.92 1.68 5.48
N TYR A 51 4.57 1.93 4.33
CA TYR A 51 3.99 1.82 3.01
C TYR A 51 3.69 0.36 2.63
N ALA A 52 2.73 0.15 1.73
CA ALA A 52 2.47 -1.15 1.13
C ALA A 52 3.31 -1.35 -0.14
N VAL A 53 3.72 -2.59 -0.43
CA VAL A 53 4.60 -2.91 -1.56
C VAL A 53 4.06 -4.08 -2.39
N ALA A 54 4.23 -4.00 -3.71
CA ALA A 54 4.07 -5.13 -4.63
C ALA A 54 5.16 -5.11 -5.70
N VAL A 55 5.43 -6.25 -6.34
CA VAL A 55 6.52 -6.37 -7.33
C VAL A 55 5.97 -6.99 -8.61
N ILE A 56 6.32 -6.39 -9.76
CA ILE A 56 6.10 -6.97 -11.08
C ILE A 56 7.42 -6.89 -11.84
N ARG A 57 8.05 -8.04 -12.07
CA ARG A 57 9.36 -8.15 -12.73
C ARG A 57 10.42 -7.27 -12.02
N ASN A 58 10.86 -6.21 -12.68
CA ASN A 58 11.94 -5.32 -12.24
C ASN A 58 11.40 -4.00 -11.68
N GLU A 59 10.09 -3.88 -11.53
CA GLU A 59 9.42 -2.74 -10.93
C GLU A 59 8.90 -3.10 -9.55
N ILE A 60 9.26 -2.29 -8.56
CA ILE A 60 8.70 -2.33 -7.21
C ILE A 60 7.72 -1.17 -7.08
N PHE A 61 6.50 -1.45 -6.65
CA PHE A 61 5.47 -0.45 -6.45
C PHE A 61 5.31 -0.14 -4.97
N PHE A 62 5.19 1.14 -4.63
CA PHE A 62 5.05 1.64 -3.27
C PHE A 62 3.75 2.43 -3.15
N PHE A 63 2.93 2.10 -2.16
CA PHE A 63 1.65 2.75 -1.93
C PHE A 63 1.54 3.28 -0.51
N GLY A 64 1.16 4.55 -0.40
CA GLY A 64 0.81 5.22 0.86
C GLY A 64 2.00 5.43 1.81
N GLY A 65 1.74 5.28 3.11
CA GLY A 65 2.74 5.39 4.18
C GLY A 65 2.72 6.71 4.94
N ASP A 66 3.45 6.73 6.05
CA ASP A 66 3.70 7.89 6.89
C ASP A 66 4.95 8.64 6.44
N CYS A 67 4.84 9.95 6.33
CA CYS A 67 5.94 10.82 5.96
C CYS A 67 6.87 11.14 7.15
N GLY A 68 6.58 10.68 8.35
CA GLY A 68 7.44 10.81 9.53
C GLY A 68 7.30 12.15 10.26
N HIS A 69 6.32 12.98 9.91
CA HIS A 69 5.85 14.07 10.77
C HIS A 69 4.35 13.95 10.92
N LEU A 70 3.90 13.57 12.11
CA LEU A 70 2.49 13.26 12.32
C LEU A 70 1.67 14.56 12.43
N PRO A 71 0.45 14.63 11.85
CA PRO A 71 -0.25 13.59 11.09
C PRO A 71 -0.17 13.82 9.57
N CYS A 72 0.88 13.33 8.89
CA CYS A 72 1.02 13.39 7.43
C CYS A 72 1.18 11.98 6.83
N TYR A 73 0.11 11.54 6.18
CA TYR A 73 0.00 10.22 5.55
C TYR A 73 -0.31 10.37 4.07
N HIS A 74 -0.01 9.34 3.31
CA HIS A 74 -0.11 9.37 1.86
C HIS A 74 -1.01 8.24 1.32
N ASN A 75 -1.49 8.43 0.10
CA ASN A 75 -2.06 7.40 -0.79
C ASN A 75 -1.45 7.49 -2.19
N SER A 76 -0.29 8.15 -2.32
CA SER A 76 0.42 8.16 -3.59
C SER A 76 0.90 6.76 -3.96
N LEU A 77 0.99 6.53 -5.26
CA LEU A 77 1.52 5.31 -5.85
C LEU A 77 2.76 5.66 -6.65
N TYR A 78 3.86 4.98 -6.37
CA TYR A 78 5.12 5.12 -7.08
C TYR A 78 5.57 3.77 -7.62
N SER A 79 6.31 3.80 -8.73
CA SER A 79 7.15 2.68 -9.15
C SER A 79 8.62 3.01 -8.99
N PHE A 80 9.41 1.98 -8.72
CA PHE A 80 10.85 2.01 -8.63
C PHE A 80 11.43 0.93 -9.53
N ASN A 81 12.16 1.36 -10.55
CA ASN A 81 12.84 0.46 -11.47
C ASN A 81 14.20 0.04 -10.88
N VAL A 82 14.38 -1.25 -10.62
CA VAL A 82 15.59 -1.77 -9.93
C VAL A 82 16.83 -1.85 -10.82
N ASP A 83 16.67 -1.77 -12.15
CA ASP A 83 17.80 -1.76 -13.08
C ASP A 83 18.42 -0.36 -13.19
N THR A 84 17.57 0.67 -13.20
CA THR A 84 17.96 2.08 -13.41
C THR A 84 18.02 2.88 -12.12
N PHE A 85 17.52 2.34 -11.00
CA PHE A 85 17.39 3.04 -9.72
C PHE A 85 16.59 4.35 -9.85
N ASN A 86 15.52 4.31 -10.64
CA ASN A 86 14.68 5.47 -10.95
C ASN A 86 13.29 5.36 -10.31
N TRP A 87 12.88 6.44 -9.65
CA TRP A 87 11.53 6.63 -9.13
C TRP A 87 10.61 7.29 -10.16
N LYS A 88 9.37 6.81 -10.21
CA LYS A 88 8.31 7.42 -11.00
C LYS A 88 7.01 7.49 -10.19
N GLU A 89 6.43 8.67 -10.11
CA GLU A 89 5.08 8.85 -9.58
C GLU A 89 4.05 8.35 -10.59
N LEU A 90 3.14 7.48 -10.14
CA LEU A 90 2.05 6.94 -10.95
C LEU A 90 0.69 7.53 -10.56
N SER A 91 0.51 7.85 -9.28
CA SER A 91 -0.68 8.52 -8.77
C SER A 91 -0.29 9.44 -7.62
N PRO A 92 -0.68 10.72 -7.65
CA PRO A 92 -0.37 11.65 -6.58
C PRO A 92 -1.22 11.40 -5.34
N THR A 93 -0.75 11.95 -4.22
CA THR A 93 -1.54 11.99 -2.98
C THR A 93 -2.76 12.89 -3.19
N THR A 94 -3.95 12.40 -2.87
CA THR A 94 -5.21 13.15 -3.03
C THR A 94 -6.26 12.69 -2.03
N SER A 95 -7.15 13.57 -1.61
CA SER A 95 -8.28 13.24 -0.73
C SER A 95 -9.58 12.95 -1.49
N HIS A 96 -9.58 13.10 -2.82
CA HIS A 96 -10.80 13.13 -3.64
C HIS A 96 -11.11 11.85 -4.41
N HIS A 97 -10.08 11.07 -4.76
CA HIS A 97 -10.22 9.92 -5.66
C HIS A 97 -9.28 8.77 -5.23
N GLY A 98 -9.76 7.54 -5.39
CA GLY A 98 -8.99 6.33 -5.08
C GLY A 98 -9.10 5.92 -3.61
N PRO A 99 -8.10 5.17 -3.09
CA PRO A 99 -8.08 4.73 -1.70
C PRO A 99 -7.87 5.91 -0.74
N MET A 100 -8.35 5.81 0.49
CA MET A 100 -7.99 6.77 1.53
C MET A 100 -6.48 6.78 1.79
N MET A 101 -5.94 7.86 2.36
CA MET A 101 -4.53 7.87 2.81
C MET A 101 -4.32 6.85 3.90
N LYS A 102 -3.26 6.05 3.77
CA LYS A 102 -2.96 4.94 4.68
C LYS A 102 -1.65 5.26 5.39
N ALA A 103 -1.74 5.44 6.70
CA ALA A 103 -0.60 5.60 7.58
C ALA A 103 0.20 4.30 7.68
N ALA A 104 -0.49 3.17 7.87
CA ALA A 104 0.14 1.88 8.06
C ALA A 104 -0.81 0.69 7.80
N GLY A 105 -0.22 -0.50 7.70
CA GLY A 105 -0.91 -1.77 7.86
C GLY A 105 -1.89 -2.15 6.75
N SER A 106 -1.89 -1.43 5.63
CA SER A 106 -2.45 -1.94 4.37
C SER A 106 -1.48 -2.91 3.70
N SER A 107 -2.00 -3.73 2.80
CA SER A 107 -1.17 -4.53 1.91
C SER A 107 -1.51 -4.27 0.46
N MET A 108 -0.52 -4.46 -0.41
CA MET A 108 -0.66 -4.37 -1.86
C MET A 108 -0.18 -5.67 -2.49
N ILE A 109 -0.85 -6.10 -3.56
CA ILE A 109 -0.45 -7.27 -4.34
C ILE A 109 -0.55 -6.97 -5.84
N ALA A 110 0.26 -7.67 -6.63
CA ALA A 110 0.10 -7.70 -8.07
C ALA A 110 -0.85 -8.84 -8.47
N ILE A 111 -1.80 -8.52 -9.34
CA ILE A 111 -2.71 -9.48 -9.97
C ILE A 111 -2.77 -9.21 -11.47
N LYS A 112 -3.16 -10.22 -12.25
CA LYS A 112 -3.32 -10.14 -13.70
C LYS A 112 -4.72 -10.60 -14.09
N VAL A 113 -5.51 -9.70 -14.66
CA VAL A 113 -6.87 -9.97 -15.13
C VAL A 113 -6.94 -9.70 -16.63
N LYS A 114 -7.35 -10.71 -17.42
CA LYS A 114 -7.46 -10.60 -18.90
C LYS A 114 -6.16 -10.06 -19.53
N ASP A 115 -5.02 -10.62 -19.11
CA ASP A 115 -3.65 -10.23 -19.50
C ASP A 115 -3.19 -8.82 -19.10
N GLU A 116 -4.03 -8.02 -18.44
CA GLU A 116 -3.66 -6.70 -17.91
C GLU A 116 -3.19 -6.81 -16.45
N ASP A 117 -2.12 -6.08 -16.12
CA ASP A 117 -1.59 -6.02 -14.76
C ASP A 117 -2.31 -4.97 -13.92
N TYR A 118 -2.64 -5.35 -12.70
CA TYR A 118 -3.25 -4.49 -11.69
C TYR A 118 -2.49 -4.59 -10.37
N LEU A 119 -2.59 -3.53 -9.59
CA LEU A 119 -2.17 -3.52 -8.19
C LEU A 119 -3.43 -3.43 -7.33
N ALA A 120 -3.69 -4.44 -6.50
CA ALA A 120 -4.79 -4.42 -5.56
C ALA A 120 -4.28 -3.98 -4.19
N VAL A 121 -4.90 -2.94 -3.62
CA VAL A 121 -4.61 -2.42 -2.28
C VAL A 121 -5.80 -2.70 -1.38
N ILE A 122 -5.54 -3.33 -0.23
CA ILE A 122 -6.58 -3.75 0.72
C ILE A 122 -6.32 -3.16 2.11
N GLY A 123 -7.42 -2.80 2.78
CA GLY A 123 -7.48 -2.48 4.21
C GLY A 123 -6.58 -1.32 4.63
N GLY A 124 -6.09 -1.38 5.86
CA GLY A 124 -5.15 -0.42 6.43
C GLY A 124 -5.78 0.60 7.37
N PHE A 125 -4.91 1.45 7.90
CA PHE A 125 -5.20 2.43 8.94
C PHE A 125 -4.72 3.82 8.52
N GLY A 126 -5.48 4.87 8.82
CA GLY A 126 -5.14 6.25 8.48
C GLY A 126 -6.06 7.27 9.15
N LEU A 127 -5.99 8.54 8.74
CA LEU A 127 -6.89 9.58 9.26
C LEU A 127 -8.34 9.34 8.83
N SER A 128 -9.27 9.74 9.69
CA SER A 128 -10.70 9.66 9.39
C SER A 128 -11.19 10.80 8.51
N SER A 129 -10.46 11.91 8.43
CA SER A 129 -10.87 13.15 7.75
C SER A 129 -10.56 13.21 6.25
N ASN A 130 -9.71 12.31 5.73
CA ASN A 130 -9.20 12.36 4.35
C ASN A 130 -9.77 11.25 3.45
N ASN A 131 -10.97 10.78 3.77
CA ASN A 131 -11.67 9.72 3.05
C ASN A 131 -12.94 10.26 2.39
N ASN A 132 -12.82 10.92 1.23
CA ASN A 132 -13.97 11.55 0.57
C ASN A 132 -13.94 11.50 -0.97
N PRO A 133 -14.81 10.71 -1.64
CA PRO A 133 -15.85 9.86 -1.06
C PRO A 133 -15.28 8.52 -0.56
N PRO A 134 -15.91 7.90 0.45
CA PRO A 134 -15.58 6.53 0.84
C PRO A 134 -15.88 5.54 -0.28
N GLN A 135 -15.17 4.40 -0.30
CA GLN A 135 -15.49 3.33 -1.24
C GLN A 135 -16.91 2.80 -0.95
N PRO A 136 -17.79 2.70 -1.96
CA PRO A 136 -19.10 2.07 -1.80
C PRO A 136 -19.01 0.65 -1.22
N GLY A 137 -19.80 0.38 -0.18
CA GLY A 137 -19.86 -0.91 0.50
C GLY A 137 -18.66 -1.24 1.39
N ALA A 138 -17.66 -0.35 1.50
CA ALA A 138 -16.63 -0.46 2.52
C ALA A 138 -17.15 0.01 3.89
N GLN A 139 -16.57 -0.53 4.94
CA GLN A 139 -16.78 -0.18 6.33
C GLN A 139 -15.53 0.48 6.89
N TYR A 140 -15.74 1.33 7.88
CA TYR A 140 -14.70 2.09 8.54
C TYR A 140 -14.92 2.01 10.05
N ASN A 141 -13.87 1.67 10.80
CA ASN A 141 -13.90 1.62 12.26
C ASN A 141 -13.07 2.78 12.81
N LYS A 142 -13.75 3.81 13.33
CA LYS A 142 -13.14 5.06 13.80
C LYS A 142 -12.60 4.91 15.22
N ASP A 143 -11.40 5.44 15.45
CA ASP A 143 -10.67 5.41 16.71
C ASP A 143 -10.00 6.79 16.90
N GLY A 144 -10.69 7.70 17.60
CA GLY A 144 -10.29 9.11 17.69
C GLY A 144 -10.29 9.79 16.32
N ASP A 145 -9.17 10.42 15.94
CA ASP A 145 -8.99 11.04 14.63
C ASP A 145 -8.65 10.06 13.51
N TYR A 146 -8.45 8.79 13.86
CA TYR A 146 -8.03 7.73 12.94
C TYR A 146 -9.16 6.77 12.61
N GLN A 147 -8.94 5.94 11.59
CA GLN A 147 -9.83 4.84 11.26
C GLN A 147 -9.09 3.67 10.60
N ARG A 148 -9.62 2.47 10.83
CA ARG A 148 -9.32 1.28 10.00
C ARG A 148 -10.37 1.19 8.90
N CYS A 149 -10.01 0.59 7.77
CA CYS A 149 -10.95 0.35 6.67
C CYS A 149 -10.83 -1.09 6.15
N ASN A 150 -11.83 -1.54 5.41
CA ASN A 150 -11.76 -2.75 4.58
C ASN A 150 -11.89 -2.40 3.09
N GLU A 151 -11.32 -1.24 2.72
CA GLU A 151 -11.24 -0.82 1.33
C GLU A 151 -10.53 -1.87 0.48
N VAL A 152 -10.97 -2.01 -0.76
CA VAL A 152 -10.34 -2.79 -1.81
C VAL A 152 -10.35 -1.92 -3.06
N HIS A 153 -9.18 -1.48 -3.49
CA HIS A 153 -9.00 -0.70 -4.71
C HIS A 153 -8.04 -1.39 -5.66
N MET A 154 -8.24 -1.18 -6.95
CA MET A 154 -7.39 -1.74 -8.00
C MET A 154 -6.85 -0.63 -8.88
N TYR A 155 -5.53 -0.52 -8.99
CA TYR A 155 -4.87 0.37 -9.95
C TYR A 155 -4.59 -0.39 -11.24
N ARG A 156 -5.16 0.06 -12.37
CA ARG A 156 -4.91 -0.53 -13.68
C ARG A 156 -3.65 0.09 -14.28
N LEU A 157 -2.56 -0.67 -14.37
CA LEU A 157 -1.26 -0.14 -14.83
C LEU A 157 -1.28 0.36 -16.28
N LYS A 158 -2.13 -0.24 -17.11
CA LYS A 158 -2.26 0.14 -18.53
C LYS A 158 -2.84 1.54 -18.73
N THR A 159 -3.82 1.94 -17.93
CA THR A 159 -4.50 3.24 -18.05
C THR A 159 -3.98 4.26 -17.05
N GLY A 160 -3.37 3.81 -15.96
CA GLY A 160 -2.90 4.66 -14.88
C GLY A 160 -4.02 5.13 -13.94
N GLU A 161 -5.09 4.34 -13.82
CA GLU A 161 -6.31 4.75 -13.10
C GLU A 161 -6.63 3.82 -11.94
N TRP A 162 -7.06 4.42 -10.83
CA TRP A 162 -7.69 3.71 -9.73
C TRP A 162 -9.13 3.34 -10.06
N THR A 163 -9.51 2.13 -9.68
CA THR A 163 -10.88 1.63 -9.76
C THR A 163 -11.31 1.10 -8.40
N SER A 164 -12.60 1.23 -8.12
CA SER A 164 -13.25 0.72 -6.91
C SER A 164 -14.13 -0.45 -7.32
N PRO A 165 -13.65 -1.70 -7.26
CA PRO A 165 -14.44 -2.85 -7.65
C PRO A 165 -15.64 -3.04 -6.70
N THR A 166 -16.68 -3.68 -7.23
CA THR A 166 -17.79 -4.17 -6.39
C THR A 166 -17.31 -5.37 -5.59
N VAL A 167 -17.31 -5.27 -4.26
CA VAL A 167 -16.91 -6.37 -3.37
C VAL A 167 -18.13 -7.10 -2.86
N THR A 168 -18.15 -8.43 -2.99
CA THR A 168 -19.25 -9.31 -2.56
C THR A 168 -18.73 -10.47 -1.72
N GLY A 169 -19.65 -11.20 -1.07
CA GLY A 169 -19.31 -12.29 -0.14
C GLY A 169 -18.86 -11.78 1.24
N ASP A 170 -17.93 -12.50 1.85
CA ASP A 170 -17.47 -12.27 3.22
C ASP A 170 -16.34 -11.24 3.23
N ARG A 171 -16.68 -9.95 3.09
CA ARG A 171 -15.69 -8.87 3.18
C ARG A 171 -15.08 -8.87 4.59
N PRO A 172 -13.75 -8.81 4.75
CA PRO A 172 -13.15 -8.71 6.08
C PRO A 172 -13.67 -7.47 6.83
N PRO A 173 -13.70 -7.49 8.16
CA PRO A 173 -13.94 -6.28 8.94
C PRO A 173 -12.87 -5.21 8.64
N PRO A 174 -13.09 -3.94 9.01
CA PRO A 174 -12.03 -2.94 8.96
C PRO A 174 -10.78 -3.39 9.72
N ILE A 175 -9.68 -3.62 8.99
CA ILE A 175 -8.53 -4.37 9.49
C ILE A 175 -7.23 -3.80 8.94
N ASN A 176 -6.17 -3.88 9.74
CA ASN A 176 -4.80 -3.51 9.35
C ASN A 176 -3.78 -4.51 9.91
N GLY A 177 -2.54 -4.49 9.42
CA GLY A 177 -1.46 -5.33 9.95
C GLY A 177 -1.64 -6.83 9.69
N PHE A 178 -2.38 -7.17 8.62
CA PHE A 178 -2.56 -8.53 8.12
C PHE A 178 -1.48 -8.87 7.08
N THR A 179 -1.39 -10.16 6.72
CA THR A 179 -0.62 -10.60 5.54
C THR A 179 -1.57 -10.81 4.37
N LEU A 180 -1.18 -10.35 3.18
CA LEU A 180 -1.90 -10.60 1.91
C LEU A 180 -0.92 -11.17 0.89
N THR A 181 -1.29 -12.22 0.18
CA THR A 181 -0.41 -12.89 -0.79
C THR A 181 -1.19 -13.38 -2.00
N SER A 182 -0.70 -13.09 -3.20
CA SER A 182 -1.29 -13.64 -4.44
C SER A 182 -1.08 -15.15 -4.50
N ILE A 183 -2.13 -15.91 -4.80
CA ILE A 183 -2.09 -17.35 -5.02
C ILE A 183 -2.03 -17.66 -6.52
N THR A 184 -2.83 -16.93 -7.31
CA THR A 184 -2.87 -17.02 -8.77
C THR A 184 -2.88 -15.62 -9.37
N ASN A 185 -2.98 -15.54 -10.70
CA ASN A 185 -3.16 -14.27 -11.39
C ASN A 185 -4.41 -13.50 -10.92
N THR A 186 -5.46 -14.18 -10.46
CA THR A 186 -6.73 -13.55 -10.10
C THR A 186 -7.16 -13.85 -8.69
N THR A 187 -6.31 -14.46 -7.86
CA THR A 187 -6.70 -14.80 -6.48
C THR A 187 -5.62 -14.48 -5.48
N ALA A 188 -6.03 -14.14 -4.25
CA ALA A 188 -5.15 -13.87 -3.14
C ALA A 188 -5.72 -14.39 -1.83
N ILE A 189 -4.83 -14.65 -0.86
CA ILE A 189 -5.17 -15.05 0.50
C ILE A 189 -4.76 -13.95 1.46
N LEU A 190 -5.67 -13.63 2.39
CA LEU A 190 -5.42 -12.76 3.54
C LEU A 190 -5.47 -13.59 4.81
N PHE A 191 -4.50 -13.37 5.69
CA PHE A 191 -4.46 -14.01 7.00
C PHE A 191 -4.21 -13.00 8.11
N GLY A 192 -5.01 -13.12 9.17
CA GLY A 192 -4.82 -12.41 10.42
C GLY A 192 -5.09 -10.91 10.31
N GLY A 193 -4.45 -10.14 11.19
CA GLY A 193 -4.60 -8.68 11.27
C GLY A 193 -5.22 -8.21 12.58
N TYR A 194 -5.38 -6.89 12.68
CA TYR A 194 -5.83 -6.19 13.88
C TYR A 194 -7.09 -5.38 13.58
N PHE A 195 -8.15 -5.59 14.35
CA PHE A 195 -9.44 -4.90 14.16
C PHE A 195 -9.64 -3.70 15.08
N GLY A 196 -8.76 -3.52 16.07
CA GLY A 196 -8.95 -2.57 17.18
C GLY A 196 -9.20 -3.24 18.52
N ASP A 197 -9.17 -2.44 19.58
CA ASP A 197 -9.48 -2.86 20.96
C ASP A 197 -8.69 -4.10 21.44
N GLN A 198 -7.41 -4.18 21.09
CA GLN A 198 -6.54 -5.33 21.42
C GLN A 198 -7.00 -6.66 20.82
N ARG A 199 -7.86 -6.65 19.79
CA ARG A 199 -8.35 -7.84 19.12
C ARG A 199 -7.62 -8.10 17.80
N TRP A 200 -7.15 -9.33 17.66
CA TRP A 200 -6.43 -9.84 16.51
C TRP A 200 -7.24 -10.94 15.84
N SER A 201 -7.16 -11.00 14.52
CA SER A 201 -7.78 -12.04 13.70
C SER A 201 -6.87 -13.25 13.60
N ASN A 202 -7.50 -14.43 13.57
CA ASN A 202 -6.92 -15.66 13.04
C ASN A 202 -7.67 -16.11 11.77
N ASP A 203 -8.52 -15.24 11.23
CA ASP A 203 -9.39 -15.56 10.10
C ASP A 203 -8.58 -15.62 8.81
N VAL A 204 -9.04 -16.47 7.89
CA VAL A 204 -8.47 -16.62 6.56
C VAL A 204 -9.50 -16.22 5.52
N TYR A 205 -9.16 -15.26 4.68
CA TYR A 205 -9.99 -14.84 3.55
C TYR A 205 -9.32 -15.17 2.23
N VAL A 206 -10.10 -15.62 1.25
CA VAL A 206 -9.67 -15.72 -0.14
C VAL A 206 -10.42 -14.70 -0.98
N PHE A 207 -9.67 -13.94 -1.77
CA PHE A 207 -10.18 -12.98 -2.72
C PHE A 207 -10.04 -13.52 -4.13
N GLU A 208 -11.08 -13.39 -4.94
CA GLU A 208 -11.06 -13.62 -6.38
C GLU A 208 -11.38 -12.31 -7.11
N PHE A 209 -10.50 -11.89 -8.00
CA PHE A 209 -10.51 -10.59 -8.65
C PHE A 209 -10.92 -10.70 -10.13
N THR A 210 -11.81 -9.81 -10.54
CA THR A 210 -12.07 -9.47 -11.94
C THR A 210 -11.71 -8.02 -12.20
N ASP A 211 -11.94 -7.52 -13.41
CA ASP A 211 -11.66 -6.12 -13.75
C ASP A 211 -12.67 -5.13 -13.15
N THR A 212 -13.78 -5.62 -12.59
CA THR A 212 -14.86 -4.77 -12.03
C THR A 212 -15.38 -5.24 -10.67
N SER A 213 -15.04 -6.46 -10.24
CA SER A 213 -15.57 -7.06 -9.01
C SER A 213 -14.52 -7.85 -8.26
N VAL A 214 -14.76 -8.02 -6.96
CA VAL A 214 -14.00 -8.92 -6.10
C VAL A 214 -14.97 -9.77 -5.29
N VAL A 215 -14.78 -11.07 -5.27
CA VAL A 215 -15.50 -11.99 -4.38
C VAL A 215 -14.56 -12.33 -3.23
N SER A 216 -15.02 -12.15 -2.00
CA SER A 216 -14.30 -12.55 -0.79
C SER A 216 -15.02 -13.72 -0.13
N VAL A 217 -14.28 -14.71 0.35
CA VAL A 217 -14.83 -15.87 1.07
C VAL A 217 -14.02 -16.08 2.35
N LEU A 218 -14.72 -16.19 3.48
CA LEU A 218 -14.13 -16.57 4.76
C LEU A 218 -13.97 -18.09 4.82
N LEU A 219 -12.76 -18.58 5.07
CA LEU A 219 -12.47 -20.01 5.13
C LEU A 219 -12.55 -20.59 6.54
N VAL A 220 -11.95 -19.89 7.52
CA VAL A 220 -11.86 -20.25 8.94
C VAL A 220 -11.76 -19.00 9.79
#